data_AF-A0A023DJG0-F1
#
_entry.id   AF-A0A023DJG0-F1
#
_cell.length_a   1.000
_cell.length_b   1.000
_cell.length_c   1.000
_cell.angle_alpha   90.00
_cell.angle_beta   90.00
_cell.angle_gamma   90.00
#
_symmetry.space_group_name_H-M   'P 1'
#
loop_
_entity.id
_entity.type
_entity.pdbx_description
1 polymer ?
#
loop_
_entity_poly.entity_id
_entity_poly.type
_entity_poly.pdbx_seq_one_letter_code
_entity_poly.pdbx_strand_id
1 'polypeptide(L)'
;MKLKLFTFLISALFMIPVGVFAHGTEEEHQREMLTATLLNYSFIVSSILLGLGIILFFLIRNQLKTVNVKKQEGRLKRDKLQRWLKLSRWVSVLALLALAVSGVFALTNGTGEEEDIDFMHIHGLGFTNDGTEIYVPAHDGLKVYKNGKWKIPEGEKHDYMGFSMVDNGFYSSGHPAPGSSMKNPFGVVKSTDMGKNLQTLDLYGEVDFHGMGVGYYSHAIYVLNPERNSRMDDAGLYYSLDETKTWTKSDMKGLEGQPSAIAVHPEKENMVVISTNRGVYLSKDYGNSFDNIAKNTPVTSVSFTKEGKLLAGVITDKPSLMEINLESGEKKNIPIPTLSEDNAIGYIAVNPNNEKQIVFTTFEKDIYLTDNHGGNWIQIAKQGKGMNSQTTTNEGKS
;
A
#
# COMPACT_ATOMS: atom_id res chain seq x y z
N MET A 1 41.61 8.44 7.00
CA MET A 1 40.94 8.92 5.75
C MET A 1 39.77 8.02 5.31
N LYS A 2 39.02 7.42 6.25
CA LYS A 2 37.86 6.54 5.96
C LYS A 2 36.57 6.90 6.69
N LEU A 3 36.60 7.95 7.53
CA LEU A 3 35.45 8.36 8.35
C LEU A 3 34.68 9.57 7.77
N LYS A 4 35.19 10.22 6.71
CA LYS A 4 34.54 11.35 6.04
C LYS A 4 33.74 10.97 4.78
N LEU A 5 33.89 9.74 4.29
CA LEU A 5 33.14 9.26 3.11
C LEU A 5 31.75 8.72 3.49
N PHE A 6 31.58 8.29 4.75
CA PHE A 6 30.32 7.74 5.25
C PHE A 6 29.28 8.82 5.59
N THR A 7 29.73 10.01 5.99
CA THR A 7 28.86 11.17 6.28
C THR A 7 28.36 11.89 5.02
N PHE A 8 29.04 11.70 3.89
CA PHE A 8 28.65 12.31 2.60
C PHE A 8 27.64 11.46 1.82
N LEU A 9 27.59 10.14 2.09
CA LEU A 9 26.66 9.23 1.42
C LEU A 9 25.24 9.37 1.97
N ILE A 10 25.09 9.69 3.26
CA ILE A 10 23.79 9.90 3.91
C ILE A 10 23.16 11.24 3.48
N SER A 11 23.97 12.25 3.18
CA SER A 11 23.47 13.56 2.71
C SER A 11 23.08 13.57 1.22
N ALA A 12 23.61 12.65 0.41
CA ALA A 12 23.26 12.51 -1.00
C ALA A 12 21.90 11.80 -1.23
N LEU A 13 21.47 10.96 -0.29
CA LEU A 13 20.15 10.29 -0.32
C LEU A 13 18.97 11.22 -0.03
N PHE A 14 19.21 12.45 0.43
CA PHE A 14 18.18 13.47 0.68
C PHE A 14 18.07 14.54 -0.43
N MET A 15 18.78 14.39 -1.55
CA MET A 15 18.79 15.37 -2.66
C MET A 15 17.92 14.98 -3.86
N ILE A 16 17.25 13.83 -3.80
CA ILE A 16 16.19 13.49 -4.75
C ILE A 16 14.86 13.91 -4.09
N PRO A 17 14.00 14.71 -4.75
CA PRO A 17 12.65 14.95 -4.28
C PRO A 17 11.84 13.67 -4.48
N VAL A 18 12.14 12.64 -3.70
CA VAL A 18 11.21 11.53 -3.49
C VAL A 18 10.19 12.10 -2.52
N GLY A 19 8.93 12.22 -2.96
CA GLY A 19 7.84 12.54 -2.06
C GLY A 19 7.81 11.47 -0.98
N VAL A 20 8.35 11.77 0.20
CA VAL A 20 8.37 10.86 1.34
C VAL A 20 6.97 10.84 1.92
N PHE A 21 6.03 10.22 1.22
CA PHE A 21 4.95 9.52 1.91
C PHE A 21 5.41 8.07 2.05
N ALA A 22 5.08 7.43 3.17
CA ALA A 22 5.64 6.16 3.61
C ALA A 22 5.17 4.93 2.81
N HIS A 23 5.12 5.03 1.48
CA HIS A 23 4.59 4.01 0.58
C HIS A 23 5.44 3.88 -0.69
N GLY A 24 5.50 2.66 -1.23
CA GLY A 24 6.35 2.30 -2.37
C GLY A 24 6.17 3.23 -3.57
N THR A 25 7.22 3.38 -4.37
CA THR A 25 7.20 4.31 -5.52
C THR A 25 6.34 3.76 -6.66
N GLU A 26 5.82 4.63 -7.53
CA GLU A 26 5.15 4.21 -8.79
C GLU A 26 6.03 3.23 -9.60
N GLU A 27 7.35 3.43 -9.63
CA GLU A 27 8.27 2.51 -10.30
C GLU A 27 8.30 1.11 -9.66
N GLU A 28 8.13 1.03 -8.33
CA GLU A 28 8.05 -0.21 -7.58
C GLU A 28 6.76 -0.95 -7.92
N HIS A 29 5.62 -0.25 -7.93
CA HIS A 29 4.34 -0.79 -8.38
C HIS A 29 4.41 -1.34 -9.81
N GLN A 30 4.95 -0.56 -10.77
CA GLN A 30 5.08 -0.98 -12.16
C GLN A 30 5.95 -2.24 -12.31
N ARG A 31 7.05 -2.34 -11.55
CA ARG A 31 7.92 -3.53 -11.55
C ARG A 31 7.20 -4.75 -11.01
N GLU A 32 6.46 -4.61 -9.92
CA GLU A 32 5.72 -5.71 -9.30
C GLU A 32 4.60 -6.23 -10.22
N MET A 33 3.83 -5.31 -10.81
CA MET A 33 2.81 -5.61 -11.82
C MET A 33 3.41 -6.35 -13.03
N LEU A 34 4.57 -5.91 -13.52
CA LEU A 34 5.30 -6.60 -14.58
C LEU A 34 5.73 -8.01 -14.15
N THR A 35 6.25 -8.20 -12.94
CA THR A 35 6.66 -9.54 -12.48
C THR A 35 5.50 -10.52 -12.34
N ALA A 36 4.38 -10.10 -11.75
CA ALA A 36 3.18 -10.93 -11.63
C ALA A 36 2.61 -11.30 -13.01
N THR A 37 2.58 -10.32 -13.92
CA THR A 37 2.14 -10.51 -15.31
C THR A 37 3.05 -11.50 -16.04
N LEU A 38 4.37 -11.34 -15.96
CA LEU A 38 5.37 -12.21 -16.59
C LEU A 38 5.25 -13.66 -16.10
N LEU A 39 4.99 -13.88 -14.82
CA LEU A 39 4.85 -15.21 -14.23
C LEU A 39 3.60 -15.93 -14.76
N ASN A 40 2.46 -15.24 -14.85
CA ASN A 40 1.23 -15.82 -15.40
C ASN A 40 1.36 -16.17 -16.88
N TYR A 41 1.97 -15.29 -17.69
CA TYR A 41 2.22 -15.58 -19.10
C TYR A 41 3.26 -16.71 -19.30
N SER A 42 4.25 -16.82 -18.41
CA SER A 42 5.26 -17.89 -18.45
C SER A 42 4.63 -19.29 -18.35
N PHE A 43 3.64 -19.46 -17.46
CA PHE A 43 2.91 -20.74 -17.32
C PHE A 43 2.14 -21.10 -18.59
N ILE A 44 1.40 -20.14 -19.17
CA ILE A 44 0.60 -20.35 -20.39
C ILE A 44 1.50 -20.67 -21.59
N VAL A 45 2.55 -19.87 -21.80
CA VAL A 45 3.50 -20.04 -22.92
C VAL A 45 4.23 -21.37 -22.82
N SER A 46 4.68 -21.75 -21.62
CA SER A 46 5.37 -23.03 -21.38
C SER A 46 4.46 -24.22 -21.66
N SER A 47 3.17 -24.11 -21.30
CA SER A 47 2.17 -25.14 -21.58
C SER A 47 1.94 -25.34 -23.09
N ILE A 48 1.81 -24.25 -23.85
CA ILE A 48 1.63 -24.29 -25.31
C ILE A 48 2.88 -24.86 -26.00
N LEU A 49 4.08 -24.39 -25.62
CA LEU A 49 5.35 -24.87 -26.18
C LEU A 49 5.57 -26.37 -25.90
N LEU A 50 5.21 -26.84 -24.71
CA LEU A 50 5.28 -28.26 -24.37
C LEU A 50 4.38 -29.10 -25.29
N GLY A 51 3.11 -28.69 -25.45
CA GLY A 51 2.15 -29.35 -26.33
C GLY A 51 2.63 -29.39 -27.79
N LEU A 52 3.07 -28.26 -28.34
CA LEU A 52 3.60 -28.17 -29.70
C LEU A 52 4.85 -29.04 -29.89
N GLY A 53 5.77 -29.03 -28.92
CA GLY A 53 6.99 -29.83 -28.97
C GLY A 53 6.70 -31.34 -28.97
N ILE A 54 5.74 -31.80 -28.18
CA ILE A 54 5.30 -33.20 -28.12
C ILE A 54 4.64 -33.61 -29.44
N ILE A 55 3.71 -32.80 -29.97
CA ILE A 55 3.05 -33.07 -31.27
C ILE A 55 4.09 -33.18 -32.38
N LEU A 56 5.01 -32.21 -32.45
CA LEU A 56 6.07 -32.17 -33.45
C LEU A 56 7.00 -33.39 -33.32
N PHE A 57 7.33 -33.81 -32.11
CA PHE A 57 8.12 -35.03 -31.85
C PHE A 57 7.45 -36.28 -32.44
N PHE A 58 6.15 -36.48 -32.21
CA PHE A 58 5.43 -37.64 -32.75
C PHE A 58 5.29 -37.57 -34.29
N LEU A 59 5.03 -36.39 -34.85
CA LEU A 59 4.97 -36.20 -36.30
C LEU A 59 6.30 -36.53 -36.98
N ILE A 60 7.42 -35.99 -36.46
CA ILE A 60 8.76 -36.26 -37.00
C ILE A 60 9.13 -37.74 -36.82
N ARG A 61 8.82 -38.33 -35.66
CA ARG A 61 9.08 -39.76 -35.39
C ARG A 61 8.33 -40.67 -36.36
N ASN A 62 7.08 -40.34 -36.69
CA ASN A 62 6.30 -41.09 -37.68
C ASN A 62 6.85 -40.89 -39.10
N GLN A 63 7.22 -39.67 -39.48
CA GLN A 63 7.87 -39.43 -40.77
C GLN A 63 9.21 -40.16 -40.91
N LEU A 64 10.01 -40.26 -39.85
CA LEU A 64 11.29 -40.99 -39.89
C LEU A 64 11.12 -42.48 -40.24
N LYS A 65 9.98 -43.10 -39.90
CA LYS A 65 9.69 -44.50 -40.24
C LYS A 65 9.46 -44.73 -41.74
N THR A 66 9.04 -43.69 -42.47
CA THR A 66 8.68 -43.79 -43.89
C THR A 66 9.79 -43.33 -44.84
N VAL A 67 10.92 -42.83 -44.32
CA VAL A 67 12.03 -42.35 -45.16
C VAL A 67 12.87 -43.51 -45.69
N ASN A 68 12.96 -43.61 -47.02
CA ASN A 68 13.86 -44.54 -47.70
C ASN A 68 15.29 -43.97 -47.80
N VAL A 69 16.27 -44.66 -47.21
CA VAL A 69 17.69 -44.23 -47.15
C VAL A 69 18.60 -44.80 -48.25
N LYS A 70 18.03 -45.51 -49.23
CA LYS A 70 18.79 -46.09 -50.35
C LYS A 70 19.39 -45.01 -51.28
N LYS A 71 18.74 -43.84 -51.38
CA LYS A 71 19.20 -42.68 -52.18
C LYS A 71 19.77 -41.58 -51.29
N GLN A 72 20.73 -40.82 -51.81
CA GLN A 72 21.39 -39.70 -51.10
C GLN A 72 20.39 -38.66 -50.59
N GLU A 73 19.38 -38.33 -51.38
CA GLU A 73 18.27 -37.43 -51.01
C GLU A 73 17.51 -37.92 -49.76
N GLY A 74 17.28 -39.23 -49.65
CA GLY A 74 16.65 -39.84 -48.48
C GLY A 74 17.52 -39.81 -47.22
N ARG A 75 18.86 -39.90 -47.38
CA ARG A 75 19.81 -39.73 -46.27
C ARG A 75 19.81 -38.30 -45.75
N LEU A 76 19.84 -37.31 -46.65
CA LEU A 76 19.75 -35.89 -46.29
C LEU A 76 18.42 -35.56 -45.59
N LYS A 77 17.30 -36.10 -46.09
CA LYS A 77 15.98 -35.95 -45.46
C LYS A 77 15.94 -36.56 -44.06
N ARG A 78 16.54 -37.74 -43.87
CA ARG A 78 16.66 -38.39 -42.56
C ARG A 78 17.50 -37.56 -41.59
N ASP A 79 18.64 -37.04 -42.01
CA ASP A 79 19.51 -36.21 -41.17
C ASP A 79 18.82 -34.91 -40.74
N LYS A 80 18.09 -34.27 -41.67
CA LYS A 80 17.25 -33.10 -41.35
C LYS A 80 16.19 -33.44 -40.30
N LEU A 81 15.42 -34.53 -40.51
CA LEU A 81 14.42 -34.97 -39.55
C LEU A 81 15.02 -35.36 -38.19
N GLN A 82 16.21 -35.96 -38.14
CA GLN A 82 16.91 -36.25 -36.89
C GLN A 82 17.34 -34.98 -36.14
N ARG A 83 17.79 -33.93 -36.84
CA ARG A 83 18.07 -32.63 -36.23
C ARG A 83 16.80 -32.01 -35.65
N TRP A 84 15.70 -32.04 -36.39
CA TRP A 84 14.40 -31.56 -35.91
C TRP A 84 13.86 -32.37 -34.74
N LEU A 85 14.06 -33.69 -34.73
CA LEU A 85 13.68 -34.56 -33.60
C LEU A 85 14.48 -34.23 -32.33
N LYS A 86 15.79 -33.95 -32.46
CA LYS A 86 16.62 -33.49 -31.35
C LYS A 86 16.14 -32.12 -30.84
N LEU A 87 15.84 -31.20 -31.76
CA LEU A 87 15.35 -29.86 -31.42
C LEU A 87 13.99 -29.92 -30.70
N SER A 88 13.03 -30.69 -31.21
CA SER A 88 11.71 -30.83 -30.58
C SER A 88 11.83 -31.45 -29.18
N ARG A 89 12.73 -32.41 -28.99
CA ARG A 89 13.00 -33.00 -27.67
C ARG A 89 13.55 -31.96 -26.69
N TRP A 90 14.52 -31.15 -27.12
CA TRP A 90 15.09 -30.09 -26.26
C TRP A 90 14.08 -29.00 -25.93
N VAL A 91 13.26 -28.58 -26.89
CA VAL A 91 12.17 -27.61 -26.66
C VAL A 91 11.16 -28.17 -25.64
N SER A 92 10.74 -29.42 -25.77
CA SER A 92 9.84 -30.06 -24.80
C SER A 92 10.46 -30.19 -23.41
N VAL A 93 11.75 -30.52 -23.31
CA VAL A 93 12.44 -30.60 -22.00
C VAL A 93 12.52 -29.23 -21.33
N LEU A 94 12.87 -28.19 -22.09
CA LEU A 94 12.95 -26.82 -21.55
C LEU A 94 11.56 -26.28 -21.17
N ALA A 95 10.55 -26.53 -22.01
CA ALA A 95 9.16 -26.15 -21.71
C ALA A 95 8.63 -26.89 -20.48
N LEU A 96 8.97 -28.18 -20.30
CA LEU A 96 8.59 -28.95 -19.13
C LEU A 96 9.29 -28.45 -17.86
N LEU A 97 10.57 -28.09 -17.94
CA LEU A 97 11.30 -27.49 -16.81
C LEU A 97 10.69 -26.13 -16.42
N ALA A 98 10.42 -25.26 -17.39
CA ALA A 98 9.76 -23.99 -17.14
C ALA A 98 8.35 -24.19 -16.55
N LEU A 99 7.58 -25.14 -17.09
CA LEU A 99 6.27 -25.52 -16.56
C LEU A 99 6.38 -26.04 -15.12
N ALA A 100 7.36 -26.87 -14.80
CA ALA A 100 7.56 -27.39 -13.45
C ALA A 100 7.91 -26.28 -12.45
N VAL A 101 8.80 -25.35 -12.84
CA VAL A 101 9.16 -24.18 -12.00
C VAL A 101 7.93 -23.29 -11.77
N SER A 102 7.21 -22.95 -12.83
CA SER A 102 5.97 -22.15 -12.73
C SER A 102 4.84 -22.89 -12.01
N GLY A 103 4.77 -24.21 -12.15
CA GLY A 103 3.74 -25.07 -11.58
C GLY A 103 3.94 -25.29 -10.09
N VAL A 104 5.18 -25.44 -9.62
CA VAL A 104 5.49 -25.44 -8.18
C VAL A 104 5.06 -24.10 -7.56
N PHE A 105 5.35 -22.98 -8.22
CA PHE A 105 4.93 -21.66 -7.76
C PHE A 105 3.40 -21.49 -7.74
N ALA A 106 2.70 -22.00 -8.76
CA ALA A 106 1.23 -21.98 -8.81
C ALA A 106 0.59 -22.89 -7.75
N LEU A 107 1.22 -24.04 -7.43
CA LEU A 107 0.74 -24.98 -6.42
C LEU A 107 1.04 -24.50 -4.99
N THR A 108 2.15 -23.82 -4.74
CA THR A 108 2.41 -23.17 -3.44
C THR A 108 1.46 -22.01 -3.16
N ASN A 109 0.87 -21.42 -4.20
CA ASN A 109 -0.13 -20.35 -4.07
C ASN A 109 -1.58 -20.85 -4.20
N GLY A 110 -1.80 -22.16 -4.37
CA GLY A 110 -3.05 -22.72 -4.89
C GLY A 110 -3.76 -23.76 -4.02
N THR A 111 -3.41 -23.89 -2.74
CA THR A 111 -4.11 -24.80 -1.81
C THR A 111 -4.90 -24.00 -0.78
N GLY A 112 -6.22 -24.19 -0.77
CA GLY A 112 -7.12 -23.57 0.19
C GLY A 112 -6.85 -24.01 1.62
N GLU A 113 -6.21 -23.12 2.37
CA GLU A 113 -6.26 -22.98 3.82
C GLU A 113 -6.78 -21.56 4.14
N GLU A 114 -7.00 -21.20 5.41
CA GLU A 114 -7.40 -19.84 5.81
C GLU A 114 -6.62 -18.81 4.98
N GLU A 115 -7.30 -17.84 4.34
CA GLU A 115 -6.67 -16.91 3.41
C GLU A 115 -5.56 -16.15 4.16
N ASP A 116 -4.31 -16.53 3.91
CA ASP A 116 -3.13 -15.96 4.55
C ASP A 116 -3.11 -14.47 4.22
N ILE A 117 -3.29 -13.64 5.24
CA ILE A 117 -3.25 -12.20 5.07
C ILE A 117 -1.80 -11.75 4.99
N ASP A 118 -1.47 -11.17 3.84
CA ASP A 118 -0.18 -10.55 3.57
C ASP A 118 -0.36 -9.05 3.30
N PHE A 119 0.59 -8.28 3.78
CA PHE A 119 0.76 -6.87 3.48
C PHE A 119 2.10 -6.71 2.76
N MET A 120 2.07 -6.53 1.44
CA MET A 120 3.25 -6.12 0.69
C MET A 120 3.62 -4.67 1.01
N HIS A 121 2.62 -3.79 0.97
CA HIS A 121 2.64 -2.40 1.42
C HIS A 121 1.37 -2.06 2.19
N ILE A 122 1.46 -1.07 3.07
CA ILE A 122 0.31 -0.51 3.80
C ILE A 122 0.18 0.95 3.36
N HIS A 123 -1.03 1.35 2.97
CA HIS A 123 -1.32 2.67 2.38
C HIS A 123 -2.28 3.53 3.23
N GLY A 124 -2.54 3.09 4.47
CA GLY A 124 -3.51 3.74 5.34
C GLY A 124 -3.96 2.85 6.48
N LEU A 125 -4.83 3.40 7.33
CA LEU A 125 -5.38 2.72 8.49
C LEU A 125 -6.65 3.48 8.95
N GLY A 126 -7.70 2.76 9.36
CA GLY A 126 -8.90 3.42 9.88
C GLY A 126 -9.88 2.50 10.58
N PHE A 127 -10.67 3.08 11.49
CA PHE A 127 -11.78 2.39 12.15
C PHE A 127 -13.11 2.76 11.50
N THR A 128 -13.99 1.78 11.35
CA THR A 128 -15.40 2.02 11.02
C THR A 128 -16.06 2.94 12.04
N ASN A 129 -17.15 3.60 11.65
CA ASN A 129 -17.88 4.53 12.53
C ASN A 129 -18.46 3.89 13.79
N ASP A 130 -18.81 2.60 13.72
CA ASP A 130 -19.20 1.83 14.91
C ASP A 130 -17.99 1.41 15.77
N GLY A 131 -16.77 1.61 15.28
CA GLY A 131 -15.53 1.26 15.95
C GLY A 131 -15.26 -0.24 16.03
N THR A 132 -15.98 -1.08 15.27
CA THR A 132 -15.88 -2.54 15.40
C THR A 132 -14.91 -3.20 14.44
N GLU A 133 -14.52 -2.52 13.36
CA GLU A 133 -13.63 -3.06 12.32
C GLU A 133 -12.47 -2.09 12.05
N ILE A 134 -11.27 -2.64 11.87
CA ILE A 134 -10.07 -1.92 11.42
C ILE A 134 -9.85 -2.25 9.96
N TYR A 135 -9.77 -1.24 9.11
CA TYR A 135 -9.45 -1.38 7.70
C TYR A 135 -8.00 -0.95 7.45
N VAL A 136 -7.30 -1.78 6.68
CA VAL A 136 -5.93 -1.58 6.25
C VAL A 136 -5.88 -1.69 4.73
N PRO A 137 -5.86 -0.56 3.99
CA PRO A 137 -5.53 -0.57 2.57
C PRO A 137 -4.09 -1.03 2.37
N ALA A 138 -3.93 -1.92 1.41
CA ALA A 138 -2.65 -2.44 0.97
C ALA A 138 -2.67 -2.54 -0.55
N HIS A 139 -1.50 -2.86 -1.11
CA HIS A 139 -1.27 -2.82 -2.55
C HIS A 139 -2.28 -3.62 -3.39
N ASP A 140 -2.77 -4.73 -2.84
CA ASP A 140 -3.74 -5.64 -3.44
C ASP A 140 -5.10 -5.59 -2.72
N GLY A 141 -5.56 -4.40 -2.35
CA GLY A 141 -6.88 -4.18 -1.78
C GLY A 141 -6.93 -4.03 -0.26
N LEU A 142 -8.16 -3.89 0.25
CA LEU A 142 -8.43 -3.73 1.67
C LEU A 142 -8.25 -5.04 2.44
N LYS A 143 -7.80 -4.94 3.69
CA LYS A 143 -7.83 -6.03 4.68
C LYS A 143 -8.56 -5.53 5.91
N VAL A 144 -9.37 -6.40 6.53
CA VAL A 144 -10.20 -6.03 7.67
C VAL A 144 -9.89 -6.90 8.86
N TYR A 145 -9.62 -6.28 10.00
CA TYR A 145 -9.50 -6.96 11.28
C TYR A 145 -10.77 -6.74 12.12
N LYS A 146 -11.38 -7.84 12.57
CA LYS A 146 -12.57 -7.83 13.44
C LYS A 146 -12.55 -9.02 14.37
N ASN A 147 -12.85 -8.80 15.66
CA ASN A 147 -13.02 -9.87 16.65
C ASN A 147 -11.86 -10.89 16.65
N GLY A 148 -10.63 -10.39 16.56
CA GLY A 148 -9.45 -11.26 16.57
C GLY A 148 -9.07 -11.87 15.23
N LYS A 149 -9.83 -11.62 14.15
CA LYS A 149 -9.62 -12.28 12.86
C LYS A 149 -9.44 -11.29 11.74
N TRP A 150 -8.51 -11.59 10.84
CA TRP A 150 -8.43 -10.93 9.56
C TRP A 150 -9.33 -11.57 8.51
N LYS A 151 -9.77 -10.75 7.55
CA LYS A 151 -10.48 -11.17 6.33
C LYS A 151 -10.18 -10.19 5.20
N ILE A 152 -10.32 -10.65 3.96
CA ILE A 152 -10.45 -9.76 2.80
C ILE A 152 -11.95 -9.39 2.66
N PRO A 153 -12.32 -8.10 2.63
CA PRO A 153 -13.71 -7.70 2.41
C PRO A 153 -14.11 -7.90 0.93
N GLU A 154 -15.41 -7.86 0.67
CA GLU A 154 -15.92 -7.81 -0.71
C GLU A 154 -15.46 -6.52 -1.42
N GLY A 155 -15.15 -6.61 -2.71
CA GLY A 155 -14.72 -5.48 -3.54
C GLY A 155 -13.56 -5.84 -4.46
N GLU A 156 -13.26 -4.97 -5.42
CA GLU A 156 -12.06 -5.10 -6.23
C GLU A 156 -10.80 -4.78 -5.40
N LYS A 157 -9.71 -5.49 -5.69
CA LYS A 157 -8.41 -5.40 -4.99
C LYS A 157 -7.59 -4.20 -5.47
N HIS A 158 -8.20 -3.02 -5.43
CA HIS A 158 -7.58 -1.77 -5.84
C HIS A 158 -6.43 -1.37 -4.91
N ASP A 159 -5.45 -0.65 -5.45
CA ASP A 159 -4.38 -0.04 -4.67
C ASP A 159 -4.86 1.33 -4.16
N TYR A 160 -5.24 1.40 -2.89
CA TYR A 160 -5.86 2.57 -2.28
C TYR A 160 -4.80 3.50 -1.66
N MET A 161 -4.38 4.51 -2.41
CA MET A 161 -3.46 5.57 -1.95
C MET A 161 -4.23 6.73 -1.31
N GLY A 162 -3.58 7.54 -0.48
CA GLY A 162 -4.21 8.72 0.12
C GLY A 162 -5.47 8.38 0.95
N PHE A 163 -5.52 7.17 1.50
CA PHE A 163 -6.71 6.62 2.12
C PHE A 163 -7.10 7.36 3.40
N SER A 164 -8.35 7.78 3.49
CA SER A 164 -8.93 8.41 4.69
C SER A 164 -10.28 7.80 5.02
N MET A 165 -10.36 7.12 6.16
CA MET A 165 -11.62 6.64 6.73
C MET A 165 -12.46 7.81 7.23
N VAL A 166 -13.77 7.76 7.02
CA VAL A 166 -14.77 8.74 7.49
C VAL A 166 -15.97 8.04 8.11
N ASP A 167 -16.86 8.82 8.73
CA ASP A 167 -18.02 8.32 9.47
C ASP A 167 -19.05 7.53 8.64
N ASN A 168 -19.02 7.64 7.31
CA ASN A 168 -19.91 6.92 6.41
C ASN A 168 -19.20 6.14 5.29
N GLY A 169 -17.91 5.82 5.46
CA GLY A 169 -17.13 5.09 4.47
C GLY A 169 -15.68 5.54 4.41
N PHE A 170 -15.12 5.70 3.21
CA PHE A 170 -13.78 6.24 3.03
C PHE A 170 -13.65 7.05 1.75
N TYR A 171 -12.64 7.91 1.73
CA TYR A 171 -12.11 8.54 0.53
C TYR A 171 -10.72 7.99 0.23
N SER A 172 -10.34 7.99 -1.04
CA SER A 172 -9.02 7.55 -1.47
C SER A 172 -8.64 8.17 -2.81
N SER A 173 -7.37 8.00 -3.16
CA SER A 173 -6.81 8.02 -4.49
C SER A 173 -6.29 6.61 -4.83
N GLY A 174 -5.41 6.50 -5.82
CA GLY A 174 -4.60 5.32 -6.10
C GLY A 174 -4.92 4.71 -7.46
N HIS A 175 -4.80 3.39 -7.54
CA HIS A 175 -4.77 2.69 -8.82
C HIS A 175 -5.82 1.58 -8.88
N PRO A 176 -6.42 1.36 -10.07
CA PRO A 176 -7.32 0.25 -10.29
C PRO A 176 -6.61 -1.10 -10.16
N ALA A 177 -7.41 -2.13 -9.86
CA ALA A 177 -6.90 -3.48 -9.65
C ALA A 177 -6.41 -4.05 -10.99
N PRO A 178 -5.48 -5.02 -10.98
CA PRO A 178 -5.04 -5.69 -12.20
C PRO A 178 -6.23 -6.23 -13.01
N GLY A 179 -6.36 -5.80 -14.26
CA GLY A 179 -7.43 -6.23 -15.16
C GLY A 179 -8.77 -5.50 -15.01
N SER A 180 -8.87 -4.53 -14.09
CA SER A 180 -10.03 -3.65 -13.99
C SER A 180 -10.19 -2.77 -15.23
N SER A 181 -11.42 -2.42 -15.59
CA SER A 181 -11.73 -1.51 -16.71
C SER A 181 -11.66 -0.03 -16.32
N MET A 182 -11.39 0.28 -15.06
CA MET A 182 -11.28 1.66 -14.57
C MET A 182 -10.00 2.34 -15.10
N LYS A 183 -10.03 3.67 -15.19
CA LYS A 183 -8.86 4.48 -15.56
C LYS A 183 -7.86 4.51 -14.41
N ASN A 184 -6.59 4.67 -14.77
CA ASN A 184 -5.47 4.78 -13.85
C ASN A 184 -4.79 6.16 -14.06
N PRO A 185 -4.53 6.95 -13.01
CA PRO A 185 -4.93 6.77 -11.59
C PRO A 185 -6.39 7.17 -11.33
N PHE A 186 -6.86 7.01 -10.09
CA PHE A 186 -8.25 7.30 -9.71
C PHE A 186 -8.60 8.77 -9.55
N GLY A 187 -7.63 9.66 -9.30
CA GLY A 187 -7.95 11.00 -8.79
C GLY A 187 -8.54 10.91 -7.39
N VAL A 188 -9.72 11.48 -7.16
CA VAL A 188 -10.44 11.33 -5.88
C VAL A 188 -11.62 10.38 -6.05
N VAL A 189 -11.65 9.33 -5.23
CA VAL A 189 -12.77 8.38 -5.13
C VAL A 189 -13.32 8.34 -3.71
N LYS A 190 -14.60 7.95 -3.60
CA LYS A 190 -15.31 7.71 -2.34
C LYS A 190 -16.01 6.37 -2.39
N SER A 191 -16.07 5.69 -1.27
CA SER A 191 -16.91 4.50 -1.07
C SER A 191 -17.72 4.68 0.19
N THR A 192 -19.03 4.42 0.12
CA THR A 192 -19.93 4.40 1.29
C THR A 192 -20.33 2.98 1.70
N ASP A 193 -19.78 1.97 1.03
CA ASP A 193 -20.05 0.54 1.28
C ASP A 193 -18.77 -0.28 1.52
N MET A 194 -17.74 0.42 2.02
CA MET A 194 -16.45 -0.14 2.44
C MET A 194 -15.70 -0.91 1.34
N GLY A 195 -15.76 -0.39 0.11
CA GLY A 195 -14.92 -0.80 -1.02
C GLY A 195 -15.62 -1.72 -2.01
N LYS A 196 -16.91 -2.01 -1.83
CA LYS A 196 -17.68 -2.79 -2.80
C LYS A 196 -17.90 -2.01 -4.08
N ASN A 197 -18.16 -0.71 -3.96
CA ASN A 197 -18.30 0.20 -5.10
C ASN A 197 -17.49 1.48 -4.86
N LEU A 198 -16.82 1.96 -5.91
CA LEU A 198 -16.14 3.26 -5.91
C LEU A 198 -16.93 4.28 -6.72
N GLN A 199 -17.29 5.37 -6.06
CA GLN A 199 -17.76 6.59 -6.70
C GLN A 199 -16.55 7.46 -7.07
N THR A 200 -16.32 7.65 -8.36
CA THR A 200 -15.36 8.63 -8.87
C THR A 200 -15.89 10.05 -8.67
N LEU A 201 -15.11 10.90 -8.00
CA LEU A 201 -15.49 12.29 -7.71
C LEU A 201 -14.87 13.29 -8.68
N ASP A 202 -13.53 13.35 -8.77
CA ASP A 202 -12.82 14.31 -9.63
C ASP A 202 -11.43 13.78 -10.03
N LEU A 203 -10.80 14.40 -11.03
CA LEU A 203 -9.42 14.14 -11.48
C LEU A 203 -9.12 12.70 -11.91
N TYR A 204 -10.16 12.00 -12.40
CA TYR A 204 -10.10 10.61 -12.79
C TYR A 204 -9.23 10.36 -14.03
N GLY A 205 -8.19 9.55 -13.86
CA GLY A 205 -7.17 9.29 -14.86
C GLY A 205 -6.12 10.38 -14.99
N GLU A 206 -6.06 11.33 -14.05
CA GLU A 206 -5.15 12.49 -14.13
C GLU A 206 -4.06 12.50 -13.07
N VAL A 207 -4.37 12.21 -11.81
CA VAL A 207 -3.42 12.36 -10.70
C VAL A 207 -3.61 11.28 -9.64
N ASP A 208 -2.51 10.88 -9.02
CA ASP A 208 -2.53 10.07 -7.82
C ASP A 208 -2.08 10.88 -6.58
N PHE A 209 -3.02 11.16 -5.68
CA PHE A 209 -2.75 11.86 -4.44
C PHE A 209 -2.25 10.92 -3.34
N HIS A 210 -0.94 10.84 -3.22
CA HIS A 210 -0.27 10.23 -2.07
C HIS A 210 -0.50 11.01 -0.77
N GLY A 211 -0.40 12.34 -0.86
CA GLY A 211 -0.62 13.24 0.27
C GLY A 211 -2.05 13.71 0.33
N MET A 212 -2.95 12.88 0.86
CA MET A 212 -4.37 13.21 1.00
C MET A 212 -4.85 12.94 2.42
N GLY A 213 -5.71 13.82 2.93
CA GLY A 213 -6.37 13.66 4.23
C GLY A 213 -7.81 14.17 4.15
N VAL A 214 -8.71 13.49 4.86
CA VAL A 214 -10.12 13.89 4.94
C VAL A 214 -10.60 13.93 6.38
N GLY A 215 -11.33 14.99 6.75
CA GLY A 215 -11.91 15.12 8.08
C GLY A 215 -13.01 14.07 8.31
N TYR A 216 -12.90 13.32 9.41
CA TYR A 216 -13.75 12.16 9.70
C TYR A 216 -15.27 12.44 9.65
N TYR A 217 -15.71 13.59 10.18
CA TYR A 217 -17.12 14.02 10.18
C TYR A 217 -17.39 15.17 9.21
N SER A 218 -16.42 16.07 9.04
CA SER A 218 -16.57 17.27 8.21
C SER A 218 -16.44 16.99 6.72
N HIS A 219 -15.75 15.91 6.35
CA HIS A 219 -15.45 15.53 4.97
C HIS A 219 -14.68 16.61 4.20
N ALA A 220 -14.04 17.56 4.90
CA ALA A 220 -13.10 18.48 4.28
C ALA A 220 -11.91 17.68 3.72
N ILE A 221 -11.68 17.81 2.42
CA ILE A 221 -10.63 17.10 1.69
C ILE A 221 -9.45 18.04 1.53
N TYR A 222 -8.26 17.59 1.91
CA TYR A 222 -7.00 18.28 1.62
C TYR A 222 -6.08 17.36 0.83
N VAL A 223 -5.44 17.90 -0.20
CA VAL A 223 -4.49 17.18 -1.05
C VAL A 223 -3.23 17.99 -1.28
N LEU A 224 -2.07 17.32 -1.25
CA LEU A 224 -0.80 17.84 -1.73
C LEU A 224 -0.67 17.47 -3.21
N ASN A 225 -1.04 18.41 -4.06
CA ASN A 225 -0.96 18.27 -5.50
C ASN A 225 0.50 18.30 -5.97
N PRO A 226 0.99 17.25 -6.65
CA PRO A 226 2.39 17.18 -7.05
C PRO A 226 2.70 18.05 -8.27
N GLU A 227 1.74 18.23 -9.18
CA GLU A 227 1.94 18.95 -10.44
C GLU A 227 0.62 19.44 -11.05
N ARG A 228 0.71 20.22 -12.13
CA ARG A 228 -0.45 20.77 -12.83
C ARG A 228 -1.36 19.66 -13.38
N ASN A 229 -2.67 19.83 -13.24
CA ASN A 229 -3.71 18.97 -13.83
C ASN A 229 -4.88 19.82 -14.38
N SER A 230 -6.00 19.20 -14.76
CA SER A 230 -7.16 19.93 -15.34
C SER A 230 -7.87 20.88 -14.37
N ARG A 231 -7.64 20.76 -13.05
CA ARG A 231 -8.34 21.50 -11.99
C ARG A 231 -7.41 22.42 -11.18
N MET A 232 -6.11 22.11 -11.14
CA MET A 232 -5.10 22.78 -10.34
C MET A 232 -3.93 23.19 -11.23
N ASP A 233 -3.65 24.49 -11.29
CA ASP A 233 -2.67 25.04 -12.24
C ASP A 233 -1.21 24.72 -11.90
N ASP A 234 -0.92 24.36 -10.66
CA ASP A 234 0.42 24.16 -10.14
C ASP A 234 0.43 23.33 -8.85
N ALA A 235 1.62 22.86 -8.48
CA ALA A 235 1.84 22.08 -7.26
C ALA A 235 1.50 22.87 -5.98
N GLY A 236 1.14 22.17 -4.92
CA GLY A 236 0.87 22.77 -3.61
C GLY A 236 -0.25 22.07 -2.84
N LEU A 237 -0.59 22.64 -1.68
CA LEU A 237 -1.73 22.20 -0.89
C LEU A 237 -3.02 22.81 -1.45
N TYR A 238 -4.02 21.97 -1.68
CA TYR A 238 -5.36 22.36 -2.06
C TYR A 238 -6.37 21.73 -1.11
N TYR A 239 -7.51 22.38 -0.95
CA TYR A 239 -8.63 21.83 -0.21
C TYR A 239 -9.95 21.99 -0.95
N SER A 240 -10.90 21.14 -0.59
CA SER A 240 -12.27 21.10 -1.08
C SER A 240 -13.21 20.86 0.10
N LEU A 241 -14.30 21.62 0.16
CA LEU A 241 -15.35 21.51 1.18
C LEU A 241 -16.71 21.05 0.61
N ASP A 242 -16.76 20.73 -0.69
CA ASP A 242 -18.00 20.49 -1.42
C ASP A 242 -17.95 19.22 -2.29
N GLU A 243 -17.25 18.20 -1.79
CA GLU A 243 -17.00 16.92 -2.48
C GLU A 243 -16.36 17.13 -3.86
N THR A 244 -15.25 17.88 -3.91
CA THR A 244 -14.38 18.13 -5.07
C THR A 244 -14.97 18.99 -6.19
N LYS A 245 -16.14 19.61 -5.97
CA LYS A 245 -16.75 20.51 -6.96
C LYS A 245 -15.89 21.77 -7.15
N THR A 246 -15.29 22.26 -6.08
CA THR A 246 -14.34 23.37 -6.10
C THR A 246 -13.06 23.02 -5.35
N TRP A 247 -11.94 23.54 -5.86
CA TRP A 247 -10.62 23.41 -5.24
C TRP A 247 -10.07 24.80 -4.95
N THR A 248 -9.61 25.00 -3.72
CA THR A 248 -8.96 26.24 -3.29
C THR A 248 -7.52 25.95 -2.92
N LYS A 249 -6.58 26.72 -3.46
CA LYS A 249 -5.16 26.61 -3.15
C LYS A 249 -4.85 27.28 -1.81
N SER A 250 -4.05 26.64 -0.98
CA SER A 250 -3.55 27.19 0.27
C SER A 250 -2.17 27.83 0.11
N ASP A 251 -1.89 28.91 0.84
CA ASP A 251 -0.60 29.63 0.76
C ASP A 251 0.60 28.88 1.39
N MET A 252 0.35 27.95 2.32
CA MET A 252 1.37 27.14 3.01
C MET A 252 2.45 27.95 3.74
N LYS A 253 2.16 29.20 4.14
CA LYS A 253 3.13 30.09 4.77
C LYS A 253 3.58 29.51 6.12
N GLY A 254 4.89 29.39 6.31
CA GLY A 254 5.47 28.88 7.56
C GLY A 254 5.64 27.37 7.61
N LEU A 255 5.17 26.62 6.61
CA LEU A 255 5.50 25.20 6.47
C LEU A 255 6.97 25.07 6.06
N GLU A 256 7.73 24.27 6.80
CA GLU A 256 9.10 23.95 6.43
C GLU A 256 9.37 22.44 6.45
N GLY A 257 10.11 21.97 5.45
CA GLY A 257 10.51 20.57 5.36
C GLY A 257 9.76 19.85 4.27
N GLN A 258 10.12 18.59 4.07
CA GLN A 258 9.41 17.69 3.17
C GLN A 258 8.17 17.17 3.91
N PRO A 259 6.94 17.42 3.41
CA PRO A 259 5.73 16.83 3.98
C PRO A 259 5.80 15.30 4.00
N SER A 260 5.30 14.70 5.07
CA SER A 260 5.29 13.25 5.28
C SER A 260 3.92 12.65 5.53
N ALA A 261 3.02 13.39 6.17
CA ALA A 261 1.63 13.00 6.36
C ALA A 261 0.76 14.24 6.56
N ILE A 262 -0.54 14.06 6.32
CA ILE A 262 -1.57 15.08 6.50
C ILE A 262 -2.68 14.51 7.38
N ALA A 263 -3.13 15.29 8.36
CA ALA A 263 -4.27 14.96 9.19
C ALA A 263 -5.24 16.15 9.18
N VAL A 264 -6.51 15.89 8.89
CA VAL A 264 -7.57 16.91 8.89
C VAL A 264 -8.39 16.74 10.15
N HIS A 265 -8.68 17.83 10.86
CA HIS A 265 -9.44 17.75 12.09
C HIS A 265 -10.83 17.16 11.81
N PRO A 266 -11.33 16.23 12.65
CA PRO A 266 -12.56 15.48 12.38
C PRO A 266 -13.78 16.37 12.15
N GLU A 267 -13.94 17.44 12.93
CA GLU A 267 -15.09 18.37 12.84
C GLU A 267 -14.78 19.77 12.30
N LYS A 268 -13.52 20.25 12.40
CA LYS A 268 -13.15 21.64 12.11
C LYS A 268 -12.47 21.72 10.75
N GLU A 269 -13.25 22.00 9.72
CA GLU A 269 -12.81 22.03 8.31
C GLU A 269 -11.59 22.91 8.03
N ASN A 270 -11.41 23.98 8.81
CA ASN A 270 -10.30 24.93 8.68
C ASN A 270 -9.00 24.47 9.32
N MET A 271 -9.01 23.34 10.05
CA MET A 271 -7.88 22.87 10.84
C MET A 271 -7.24 21.64 10.21
N VAL A 272 -5.98 21.78 9.84
CA VAL A 272 -5.18 20.74 9.20
C VAL A 272 -3.78 20.72 9.81
N VAL A 273 -3.24 19.52 9.97
CA VAL A 273 -1.86 19.29 10.41
C VAL A 273 -1.09 18.65 9.27
N ILE A 274 0.10 19.17 9.01
CA ILE A 274 1.08 18.55 8.12
C ILE A 274 2.32 18.20 8.96
N SER A 275 2.68 16.92 8.96
CA SER A 275 3.99 16.50 9.47
C SER A 275 5.04 16.60 8.39
N THR A 276 6.28 16.81 8.81
CA THR A 276 7.44 16.89 7.91
C THR A 276 8.66 16.25 8.55
N ASN A 277 9.75 16.16 7.79
CA ASN A 277 11.07 15.84 8.33
C ASN A 277 11.66 16.91 9.29
N ARG A 278 11.00 18.06 9.49
CA ARG A 278 11.43 19.13 10.41
C ARG A 278 10.50 19.35 11.61
N GLY A 279 9.34 18.70 11.64
CA GLY A 279 8.38 18.88 12.72
C GLY A 279 6.93 18.72 12.32
N VAL A 280 6.06 19.07 13.26
CA VAL A 280 4.60 19.11 13.08
C VAL A 280 4.13 20.55 12.94
N TYR A 281 3.33 20.80 11.90
CA TYR A 281 2.81 22.12 11.55
C TYR A 281 1.29 22.12 11.59
N LEU A 282 0.71 23.00 12.40
CA LEU A 282 -0.72 23.16 12.56
C LEU A 282 -1.18 24.42 11.83
N SER A 283 -2.18 24.28 10.96
CA SER A 283 -2.95 25.39 10.42
C SER A 283 -4.34 25.40 11.02
N LYS A 284 -4.87 26.62 11.24
CA LYS A 284 -6.26 26.88 11.66
C LYS A 284 -6.99 27.77 10.64
N ASP A 285 -6.44 27.90 9.43
CA ASP A 285 -6.88 28.83 8.39
C ASP A 285 -6.82 28.19 6.99
N TYR A 286 -7.21 26.92 6.89
CA TYR A 286 -7.26 26.15 5.64
C TYR A 286 -5.90 25.96 4.97
N GLY A 287 -4.84 25.85 5.76
CA GLY A 287 -3.47 25.66 5.28
C GLY A 287 -2.80 26.93 4.76
N ASN A 288 -3.38 28.11 4.94
CA ASN A 288 -2.78 29.36 4.48
C ASN A 288 -1.55 29.73 5.32
N SER A 289 -1.62 29.55 6.64
CA SER A 289 -0.49 29.69 7.54
C SER A 289 -0.35 28.50 8.49
N PHE A 290 0.90 28.22 8.86
CA PHE A 290 1.26 27.09 9.69
C PHE A 290 2.12 27.52 10.88
N ASP A 291 1.69 27.14 12.07
CA ASP A 291 2.47 27.23 13.29
C ASP A 291 3.20 25.91 13.55
N ASN A 292 4.50 25.98 13.83
CA ASN A 292 5.25 24.79 14.22
C ASN A 292 4.98 24.45 15.69
N ILE A 293 4.34 23.30 15.94
CA ILE A 293 3.97 22.85 17.28
C ILE A 293 4.92 21.78 17.86
N ALA A 294 5.79 21.19 17.03
CA ALA A 294 6.82 20.24 17.46
C ALA A 294 8.05 20.35 16.56
N LYS A 295 8.98 21.25 16.92
CA LYS A 295 10.13 21.62 16.09
C LYS A 295 11.31 20.65 16.22
N ASN A 296 12.06 20.48 15.13
CA ASN A 296 13.30 19.69 15.06
C ASN A 296 13.10 18.21 15.43
N THR A 297 11.92 17.67 15.13
CA THR A 297 11.61 16.25 15.33
C THR A 297 11.00 15.73 14.04
N PRO A 298 11.69 14.86 13.28
CA PRO A 298 11.08 14.18 12.16
C PRO A 298 9.82 13.42 12.60
N VAL A 299 8.73 13.62 11.86
CA VAL A 299 7.45 12.97 12.13
C VAL A 299 7.01 12.24 10.88
N THR A 300 6.65 10.97 11.01
CA THR A 300 6.30 10.10 9.87
C THR A 300 4.80 9.89 9.73
N SER A 301 4.04 10.09 10.79
CA SER A 301 2.59 9.92 10.79
C SER A 301 1.93 10.86 11.78
N VAL A 302 0.71 11.29 11.45
CA VAL A 302 -0.15 12.10 12.31
C VAL A 302 -1.59 11.65 12.19
N SER A 303 -2.35 11.71 13.29
CA SER A 303 -3.77 11.35 13.32
C SER A 303 -4.49 12.12 14.41
N PHE A 304 -5.70 12.59 14.13
CA PHE A 304 -6.54 13.23 15.13
C PHE A 304 -7.34 12.20 15.92
N THR A 305 -7.47 12.42 17.22
CA THR A 305 -8.52 11.79 18.02
C THR A 305 -9.86 12.52 17.78
N LYS A 306 -10.97 11.92 18.19
CA LYS A 306 -12.30 12.55 18.09
C LYS A 306 -12.40 13.83 18.92
N GLU A 307 -11.77 13.84 20.09
CA GLU A 307 -11.63 15.00 20.98
C GLU A 307 -10.71 16.09 20.40
N GLY A 308 -10.07 15.86 19.25
CA GLY A 308 -9.21 16.84 18.58
C GLY A 308 -7.78 16.92 19.14
N LYS A 309 -7.34 15.92 19.92
CA LYS A 309 -5.92 15.74 20.24
C LYS A 309 -5.20 15.18 19.02
N LEU A 310 -3.90 15.40 18.94
CA LEU A 310 -3.08 14.91 17.83
C LEU A 310 -2.16 13.80 18.32
N LEU A 311 -2.21 12.62 17.69
CA LEU A 311 -1.18 11.60 17.79
C LEU A 311 -0.16 11.79 16.67
N ALA A 312 1.12 11.65 17.00
CA ALA A 312 2.23 11.80 16.07
C ALA A 312 3.26 10.66 16.26
N GLY A 313 3.59 9.98 15.17
CA GLY A 313 4.71 9.05 15.11
C GLY A 313 6.00 9.83 14.92
N VAL A 314 6.83 9.91 15.96
CA VAL A 314 8.03 10.74 15.97
C VAL A 314 9.30 9.89 15.93
N ILE A 315 10.32 10.40 15.23
CA ILE A 315 11.66 9.81 15.22
C ILE A 315 12.57 10.79 15.98
N THR A 316 13.04 10.37 17.14
CA THR A 316 14.08 11.08 17.91
C THR A 316 15.36 10.24 17.87
N ASP A 317 15.65 9.52 18.95
CA ASP A 317 16.68 8.47 18.97
C ASP A 317 16.10 7.12 18.53
N LYS A 318 14.81 6.90 18.81
CA LYS A 318 14.03 5.72 18.44
C LYS A 318 12.62 6.15 18.02
N PRO A 319 11.91 5.33 17.23
CA PRO A 319 10.49 5.55 16.97
C PRO A 319 9.70 5.61 18.29
N SER A 320 8.80 6.60 18.40
CA SER A 320 7.87 6.69 19.52
C SER A 320 6.54 7.32 19.10
N LEU A 321 5.52 7.15 19.93
CA LEU A 321 4.19 7.72 19.73
C LEU A 321 3.96 8.86 20.72
N MET A 322 3.69 10.06 20.21
CA MET A 322 3.46 11.26 21.00
C MET A 322 2.02 11.73 20.86
N GLU A 323 1.34 11.98 21.96
CA GLU A 323 0.08 12.72 22.02
C GLU A 323 0.36 14.20 22.29
N ILE A 324 -0.30 15.08 21.54
CA ILE A 324 -0.20 16.54 21.65
C ILE A 324 -1.59 17.12 21.88
N ASN A 325 -1.76 17.82 22.99
CA ASN A 325 -2.93 18.66 23.22
C ASN A 325 -2.73 20.00 22.51
N LEU A 326 -3.58 20.29 21.52
CA LEU A 326 -3.43 21.48 20.66
C LEU A 326 -3.87 22.80 21.33
N GLU A 327 -4.58 22.72 22.46
CA GLU A 327 -5.01 23.90 23.21
C GLU A 327 -3.95 24.30 24.25
N SER A 328 -3.45 23.34 25.02
CA SER A 328 -2.45 23.59 26.07
C SER A 328 -1.00 23.54 25.57
N GLY A 329 -0.75 22.88 24.42
CA GLY A 329 0.60 22.57 23.93
C GLY A 329 1.29 21.44 24.69
N GLU A 330 0.59 20.79 25.63
CA GLU A 330 1.13 19.65 26.39
C GLU A 330 1.42 18.47 25.47
N LYS A 331 2.58 17.82 25.69
CA LYS A 331 3.04 16.65 24.92
C LYS A 331 3.29 15.48 25.86
N LYS A 332 2.75 14.31 25.53
CA LYS A 332 2.90 13.08 26.30
C LYS A 332 3.34 11.94 25.40
N ASN A 333 4.26 11.12 25.87
CA ASN A 333 4.61 9.89 25.16
C ASN A 333 3.63 8.79 25.55
N ILE A 334 3.05 8.14 24.54
CA ILE A 334 2.31 6.90 24.71
C ILE A 334 3.34 5.75 24.64
N PRO A 335 3.44 4.88 25.66
CA PRO A 335 4.33 3.73 25.60
C PRO A 335 3.97 2.82 24.42
N ILE A 336 4.97 2.39 23.66
CA ILE A 336 4.83 1.44 22.55
C ILE A 336 5.82 0.27 22.71
N PRO A 337 5.60 -0.86 22.03
CA PRO A 337 6.61 -1.92 21.94
C PRO A 337 7.92 -1.38 21.36
N THR A 338 9.04 -1.97 21.77
CA THR A 338 10.35 -1.58 21.25
C THR A 338 10.45 -1.89 19.76
N LEU A 339 10.72 -0.87 18.95
CA LEU A 339 10.95 -0.98 17.50
C LEU A 339 12.45 -0.83 17.18
N SER A 340 12.89 -1.38 16.04
CA SER A 340 14.19 -1.10 15.42
C SER A 340 14.30 0.39 15.02
N GLU A 341 15.53 0.90 14.91
CA GLU A 341 15.79 2.33 14.65
C GLU A 341 15.15 2.83 13.34
N ASP A 342 15.15 1.98 12.30
CA ASP A 342 14.59 2.31 10.98
C ASP A 342 13.09 1.95 10.83
N ASN A 343 12.48 1.33 11.85
CA ASN A 343 11.10 0.85 11.81
C ASN A 343 10.12 1.89 12.38
N ALA A 344 10.04 3.03 11.70
CA ALA A 344 9.18 4.14 12.11
C ALA A 344 7.68 3.79 12.02
N ILE A 345 6.84 4.57 12.73
CA ILE A 345 5.38 4.43 12.68
C ILE A 345 4.86 4.99 11.36
N GLY A 346 4.22 4.14 10.55
CA GLY A 346 3.69 4.48 9.23
C GLY A 346 2.31 5.13 9.26
N TYR A 347 1.36 4.53 9.99
CA TYR A 347 0.00 5.06 10.13
C TYR A 347 -0.50 4.89 11.55
N ILE A 348 -1.43 5.76 11.95
CA ILE A 348 -2.08 5.75 13.25
C ILE A 348 -3.58 5.94 13.04
N ALA A 349 -4.40 5.11 13.68
CA ALA A 349 -5.83 5.31 13.77
C ALA A 349 -6.30 5.16 15.20
N VAL A 350 -7.31 5.95 15.57
CA VAL A 350 -7.92 5.98 16.89
C VAL A 350 -9.39 5.64 16.72
N ASN A 351 -9.92 4.76 17.57
CA ASN A 351 -11.32 4.37 17.47
C ASN A 351 -12.23 5.56 17.83
N PRO A 352 -13.16 5.98 16.95
CA PRO A 352 -14.03 7.13 17.18
C PRO A 352 -15.02 6.96 18.34
N ASN A 353 -15.21 5.73 18.83
CA ASN A 353 -16.08 5.41 19.96
C ASN A 353 -15.30 5.02 21.22
N ASN A 354 -13.97 4.91 21.14
CA ASN A 354 -13.11 4.61 22.27
C ASN A 354 -11.67 5.11 22.02
N GLU A 355 -11.34 6.31 22.47
CA GLU A 355 -9.99 6.89 22.24
C GLU A 355 -8.84 6.15 22.95
N LYS A 356 -9.17 5.20 23.83
CA LYS A 356 -8.16 4.30 24.41
C LYS A 356 -7.77 3.20 23.44
N GLN A 357 -8.60 2.91 22.44
CA GLN A 357 -8.27 1.95 21.40
C GLN A 357 -7.53 2.64 20.25
N ILE A 358 -6.25 2.29 20.10
CA ILE A 358 -5.34 2.86 19.11
C ILE A 358 -4.72 1.70 18.34
N VAL A 359 -4.61 1.86 17.03
CA VAL A 359 -3.88 0.96 16.16
C VAL A 359 -2.84 1.75 15.39
N PHE A 360 -1.63 1.21 15.29
CA PHE A 360 -0.59 1.79 14.43
C PHE A 360 0.10 0.71 13.63
N THR A 361 0.66 1.12 12.49
CA THR A 361 1.52 0.28 11.66
C THR A 361 2.95 0.79 11.66
N THR A 362 3.88 -0.04 11.22
CA THR A 362 5.30 0.34 11.08
C THR A 362 5.80 0.20 9.65
N PHE A 363 6.98 0.75 9.36
CA PHE A 363 7.62 0.61 8.03
C PHE A 363 8.00 -0.83 7.69
N GLU A 364 8.29 -1.66 8.69
CA GLU A 364 8.46 -3.12 8.52
C GLU A 364 7.13 -3.87 8.43
N LYS A 365 5.98 -3.17 8.43
CA LYS A 365 4.63 -3.73 8.28
C LYS A 365 4.19 -4.59 9.46
N ASP A 366 4.66 -4.24 10.65
CA ASP A 366 4.04 -4.70 11.88
C ASP A 366 2.78 -3.86 12.14
N ILE A 367 1.76 -4.46 12.76
CA ILE A 367 0.55 -3.76 13.19
C ILE A 367 0.30 -4.07 14.67
N TYR A 368 0.17 -3.02 15.47
CA TYR A 368 -0.03 -3.11 16.91
C TYR A 368 -1.36 -2.44 17.30
N LEU A 369 -2.14 -3.13 18.13
CA LEU A 369 -3.43 -2.68 18.67
C LEU A 369 -3.35 -2.60 20.19
N THR A 370 -3.80 -1.49 20.77
CA THR A 370 -4.02 -1.34 22.21
C THR A 370 -5.49 -1.02 22.46
N ASP A 371 -6.04 -1.46 23.59
CA ASP A 371 -7.38 -1.10 24.08
C ASP A 371 -7.33 -0.17 25.30
N ASN A 372 -6.13 0.18 25.78
CA ASN A 372 -5.92 0.92 27.02
C ASN A 372 -4.87 2.01 26.88
N HIS A 373 -4.86 2.69 25.74
CA HIS A 373 -4.05 3.89 25.47
C HIS A 373 -2.55 3.63 25.71
N GLY A 374 -2.06 2.50 25.21
CA GLY A 374 -0.64 2.14 25.26
C GLY A 374 -0.19 1.42 26.54
N GLY A 375 -1.12 1.07 27.44
CA GLY A 375 -0.80 0.25 28.62
C GLY A 375 -0.32 -1.16 28.25
N ASN A 376 -0.97 -1.79 27.26
CA ASN A 376 -0.52 -3.02 26.61
C ASN A 376 -0.85 -3.01 25.12
N TRP A 377 -0.05 -3.73 24.34
CA TRP A 377 -0.20 -3.85 22.89
C TRP A 377 -0.28 -5.31 22.48
N ILE A 378 -1.17 -5.60 21.54
CA ILE A 378 -1.29 -6.88 20.86
C ILE A 378 -0.76 -6.67 19.43
N GLN A 379 0.18 -7.50 19.02
CA GLN A 379 0.64 -7.51 17.63
C GLN A 379 -0.35 -8.32 16.79
N ILE A 380 -1.00 -7.67 15.83
CA ILE A 380 -2.00 -8.26 14.94
C ILE A 380 -1.48 -8.47 13.51
N ALA A 381 -0.29 -7.95 13.19
CA ALA A 381 0.50 -8.39 12.05
C ALA A 381 1.99 -8.27 12.36
N LYS A 382 2.79 -9.18 11.80
CA LYS A 382 4.25 -9.21 11.96
C LYS A 382 4.94 -9.31 10.61
N GLN A 383 5.79 -8.34 10.28
CA GLN A 383 6.52 -8.29 9.01
C GLN A 383 5.62 -8.50 7.78
N GLY A 384 4.43 -7.89 7.82
CA GLY A 384 3.42 -8.02 6.77
C GLY A 384 2.57 -9.30 6.82
N LYS A 385 2.79 -10.22 7.77
CA LYS A 385 1.92 -11.39 7.95
C LYS A 385 0.84 -11.10 8.99
N GLY A 386 -0.43 -11.14 8.57
CA GLY A 386 -1.58 -11.00 9.46
C GLY A 386 -1.65 -12.12 10.49
N MET A 387 -2.00 -11.76 11.73
CA MET A 387 -2.08 -12.70 12.85
C MET A 387 -3.51 -12.71 13.39
N ASN A 388 -4.14 -13.88 13.35
CA ASN A 388 -5.40 -14.11 14.04
C ASN A 388 -5.12 -14.35 15.53
N SER A 389 -5.86 -13.65 16.40
CA SER A 389 -5.86 -13.93 17.82
C SER A 389 -6.52 -15.30 18.04
N GLN A 390 -5.84 -16.20 18.74
CA GLN A 390 -6.50 -17.41 19.22
C GLN A 390 -7.55 -16.99 20.25
N THR A 391 -8.83 -17.08 19.87
CA THR A 391 -9.91 -16.99 20.84
C THR A 391 -9.71 -18.13 21.82
N THR A 392 -9.23 -17.84 23.03
CA THR A 392 -9.44 -18.76 24.15
C THR A 392 -10.93 -18.78 24.40
N THR A 393 -11.62 -19.73 23.77
CA THR A 393 -12.94 -20.15 24.23
C THR A 393 -12.75 -20.68 25.64
N ASN A 394 -12.90 -19.81 26.63
CA ASN A 394 -13.28 -20.22 27.98
C ASN A 394 -14.70 -20.78 27.89
N GLU A 395 -14.83 -21.98 27.34
CA GLU A 395 -15.95 -22.83 27.68
C GLU A 395 -15.77 -23.17 29.15
N GLY A 396 -16.66 -22.60 29.96
CA GLY A 396 -16.69 -22.79 31.39
C GLY A 396 -16.68 -24.27 31.74
N LYS A 397 -15.70 -24.65 32.56
CA LYS A 397 -15.92 -25.76 33.49
C LYS A 397 -16.71 -25.19 34.65
N SER A 398 -18.03 -25.39 34.59
CA SER A 398 -18.93 -25.33 35.74
C SER A 398 -18.49 -26.31 36.82
#